data_AF-A0A285UDZ2-F1
#
_entry.id   AF-A0A285UDZ2-F1
#
_cell.length_a   1.000
_cell.length_b   1.000
_cell.length_c   1.000
_cell.angle_alpha   90.00
_cell.angle_beta   90.00
_cell.angle_gamma   90.00
#
_symmetry.space_group_name_H-M   'P 1'
#
loop_
_entity.id
_entity.type
_entity.pdbx_description
1 polymer ?
#
loop_
_entity_poly.entity_id
_entity_poly.type
_entity_poly.pdbx_seq_one_letter_code
_entity_poly.pdbx_strand_id
1 'polypeptide(L)'
;MTESWDRDLSEREIERLAPGQKGKRSRASLERKVRCLETWCNDPLLVKINEERIPWKRPALRKWQDSSMGLWSWKFSPVDHPEGDNSDLMERYFDSIKILRRMIDGVSNAEIDALKHKVASLEKQNLALLDQILQLQKMIPARSPRR
;
A
#
# COMPACT_ATOMS: atom_id res chain seq x y z
N MET A 1 3.42 15.28 23.12
CA MET A 1 3.97 14.33 24.11
C MET A 1 3.42 12.97 23.78
N THR A 2 4.28 12.00 23.45
CA THR A 2 3.84 10.62 23.20
C THR A 2 3.35 10.03 24.54
N GLU A 3 2.11 9.54 24.59
CA GLU A 3 1.57 8.96 25.81
C GLU A 3 2.38 7.71 26.21
N SER A 4 2.54 7.46 27.51
CA SER A 4 3.44 6.38 28.01
C SER A 4 3.04 4.97 27.56
N TRP A 5 1.78 4.78 27.18
CA TRP A 5 1.23 3.54 26.64
C TRP A 5 1.38 3.41 25.12
N ASP A 6 1.82 4.45 24.41
CA ASP A 6 1.89 4.52 22.94
C ASP A 6 3.33 4.61 22.42
N ARG A 7 4.18 3.74 22.94
CA ARG A 7 5.58 3.58 22.52
C ARG A 7 5.89 2.11 22.27
N ASP A 8 7.09 1.80 21.81
CA ASP A 8 7.50 0.40 21.80
C ASP A 8 7.64 -0.11 23.25
N LEU A 9 6.92 -1.18 23.56
CA LEU A 9 6.81 -1.74 24.92
C LEU A 9 7.05 -3.24 24.84
N SER A 10 7.87 -3.74 25.76
CA SER A 10 8.00 -5.18 25.97
C SER A 10 6.71 -5.80 26.51
N GLU A 11 6.53 -7.12 26.37
CA GLU A 11 5.35 -7.81 26.89
C GLU A 11 5.14 -7.56 28.40
N ARG A 12 6.23 -7.55 29.18
CA ARG A 12 6.19 -7.24 30.62
C ARG A 12 5.72 -5.82 30.91
N GLU A 13 6.12 -4.85 30.09
CA GLU A 13 5.64 -3.46 30.23
C GLU A 13 4.16 -3.35 29.86
N ILE A 14 3.73 -4.06 28.81
CA ILE A 14 2.32 -4.11 28.41
C ILE A 14 1.48 -4.74 29.53
N GLU A 15 1.93 -5.81 30.16
CA GLU A 15 1.25 -6.46 31.29
C GLU A 15 1.05 -5.51 32.47
N ARG A 16 2.03 -4.62 32.72
CA ARG A 16 1.98 -3.61 33.79
C ARG A 16 1.10 -2.41 33.47
N LEU A 17 0.68 -2.22 32.22
CA LEU A 17 -0.26 -1.15 31.87
C LEU A 17 -1.61 -1.35 32.58
N ALA A 18 -2.21 -0.22 32.98
CA ALA A 18 -3.59 -0.23 33.47
C ALA A 18 -4.53 -0.78 32.37
N PRO A 19 -5.63 -1.48 32.72
CA PRO A 19 -6.57 -2.03 31.73
C PRO A 19 -7.06 -1.00 30.71
N GLY A 20 -7.37 0.22 31.14
CA GLY A 20 -7.77 1.31 30.25
C GLY A 20 -6.67 1.73 29.25
N GLN A 21 -5.40 1.70 29.66
CA GLN A 21 -4.26 2.00 28.78
C GLN A 21 -4.01 0.87 27.78
N LYS A 22 -4.19 -0.40 28.19
CA LYS A 22 -4.15 -1.55 27.27
C LYS A 22 -5.20 -1.40 26.17
N GLY A 23 -6.43 -1.05 26.55
CA GLY A 23 -7.52 -0.78 25.61
C GLY A 23 -7.21 0.36 24.65
N LYS A 24 -6.74 1.52 25.17
CA LYS A 24 -6.31 2.66 24.35
C LYS A 24 -5.20 2.27 23.35
N ARG A 25 -4.18 1.54 23.80
CA ARG A 25 -3.08 1.05 22.96
C ARG A 25 -3.58 0.18 21.82
N SER A 26 -4.44 -0.80 22.11
CA SER A 26 -5.00 -1.70 21.10
C SER A 26 -5.90 -0.95 20.11
N ARG A 27 -6.75 -0.04 20.58
CA ARG A 27 -7.62 0.77 19.70
C ARG A 27 -6.81 1.70 18.80
N ALA A 28 -5.86 2.45 19.35
CA ALA A 28 -5.00 3.34 18.58
C ALA A 28 -4.21 2.56 17.51
N SER A 29 -3.70 1.37 17.87
CA SER A 29 -3.05 0.52 16.88
C SER A 29 -4.02 0.01 15.82
N LEU A 30 -5.24 -0.38 16.17
CA LEU A 30 -6.25 -0.83 15.20
C LEU A 30 -6.54 0.30 14.21
N GLU A 31 -6.77 1.51 14.69
CA GLU A 31 -7.03 2.68 13.85
C GLU A 31 -5.88 2.97 12.88
N ARG A 32 -4.62 2.92 13.33
CA ARG A 32 -3.45 3.11 12.46
C ARG A 32 -3.32 2.01 11.41
N LYS A 33 -3.58 0.75 11.79
CA LYS A 33 -3.58 -0.38 10.85
C LYS A 33 -4.63 -0.19 9.77
N VAL A 34 -5.84 0.21 10.14
CA VAL A 34 -6.93 0.50 9.18
C VAL A 34 -6.53 1.64 8.24
N ARG A 35 -6.03 2.76 8.77
CA ARG A 35 -5.54 3.88 7.94
C ARG A 35 -4.42 3.48 6.98
N CYS A 36 -3.53 2.58 7.41
CA CYS A 36 -2.46 2.04 6.57
C CYS A 36 -3.05 1.27 5.37
N LEU A 37 -4.03 0.40 5.62
CA LEU A 37 -4.73 -0.34 4.56
C LEU A 37 -5.49 0.59 3.63
N GLU A 38 -6.18 1.59 4.15
CA GLU A 38 -6.86 2.61 3.34
C GLU A 38 -5.88 3.39 2.47
N THR A 39 -4.69 3.69 2.98
CA THR A 39 -3.63 4.33 2.18
C THR A 39 -3.19 3.42 1.04
N TRP A 40 -3.00 2.12 1.30
CA TRP A 40 -2.66 1.16 0.26
C TRP A 40 -3.77 0.99 -0.78
N CYS A 41 -5.04 1.05 -0.38
CA CYS A 41 -6.18 1.04 -1.30
C CYS A 41 -6.18 2.21 -2.32
N ASN A 42 -5.42 3.29 -2.06
CA ASN A 42 -5.34 4.44 -2.96
C ASN A 42 -4.12 4.39 -3.90
N ASP A 43 -3.22 3.43 -3.74
CA ASP A 43 -1.99 3.33 -4.52
C ASP A 43 -1.65 1.87 -4.87
N PRO A 44 -1.89 1.44 -6.13
CA PRO A 44 -1.57 0.08 -6.59
C PRO A 44 -0.11 -0.33 -6.42
N LEU A 45 0.85 0.61 -6.46
CA LEU A 45 2.26 0.30 -6.22
C LEU A 45 2.49 -0.08 -4.76
N LEU A 46 1.85 0.61 -3.82
CA LEU A 46 1.93 0.26 -2.40
C LEU A 46 1.30 -1.09 -2.11
N VAL A 47 0.21 -1.46 -2.80
CA VAL A 47 -0.38 -2.80 -2.69
C VAL A 47 0.64 -3.87 -3.08
N LYS A 48 1.29 -3.72 -4.23
CA LYS A 48 2.28 -4.69 -4.73
C LYS A 48 3.51 -4.81 -3.81
N ILE A 49 4.02 -3.68 -3.31
CA ILE A 49 5.19 -3.66 -2.42
C ILE A 49 4.87 -4.33 -1.07
N ASN A 50 3.63 -4.19 -0.60
CA ASN A 50 3.23 -4.64 0.74
C ASN A 50 2.34 -5.89 0.73
N GLU A 51 2.18 -6.58 -0.40
CA GLU A 51 1.24 -7.69 -0.57
C GLU A 51 1.37 -8.76 0.53
N GLU A 52 2.61 -9.17 0.84
CA GLU A 52 2.90 -10.15 1.88
C GLU A 52 2.64 -9.63 3.31
N ARG A 53 2.59 -8.31 3.48
CA ARG A 53 2.38 -7.63 4.77
C ARG A 53 0.90 -7.34 5.03
N ILE A 54 0.01 -7.57 4.05
CA ILE A 54 -1.42 -7.33 4.21
C ILE A 54 -2.03 -8.36 5.19
N PRO A 55 -2.63 -7.92 6.31
CA PRO A 55 -3.28 -8.80 7.27
C PRO A 55 -4.64 -9.25 6.74
N TRP A 56 -4.69 -10.24 5.86
CA TRP A 56 -5.93 -10.70 5.20
C TRP A 56 -7.05 -11.19 6.13
N LYS A 57 -6.71 -11.53 7.38
CA LYS A 57 -7.62 -12.10 8.38
C LYS A 57 -7.40 -11.42 9.72
N ARG A 58 -8.45 -11.35 10.55
CA ARG A 58 -8.39 -10.78 11.92
C ARG A 58 -7.21 -11.30 12.76
N PRO A 59 -6.89 -12.61 12.81
CA PRO A 59 -5.71 -13.07 13.56
C PRO A 59 -4.39 -12.49 13.05
N ALA A 60 -4.25 -12.27 11.74
CA ALA A 60 -3.09 -11.60 11.17
C ALA A 60 -3.07 -10.11 11.55
N LEU A 61 -4.24 -9.45 11.54
CA LEU A 61 -4.39 -8.05 11.98
C LEU A 61 -3.95 -7.88 13.44
N ARG A 62 -4.29 -8.82 14.33
CA ARG A 62 -3.86 -8.82 15.74
C ARG A 62 -2.35 -8.97 15.91
N LYS A 63 -1.72 -9.80 15.07
CA LYS A 63 -0.28 -10.09 15.12
C LYS A 63 0.58 -9.06 14.41
N TRP A 64 0.01 -8.31 13.47
CA TRP A 64 0.74 -7.31 12.69
C TRP A 64 1.38 -6.28 13.63
N GLN A 65 2.68 -6.07 13.49
CA GLN A 65 3.44 -5.15 14.31
C GLN A 65 4.47 -4.43 13.44
N ASP A 66 4.60 -3.13 13.67
CA ASP A 66 5.62 -2.27 13.07
C ASP A 66 5.80 -1.07 14.02
N SER A 67 6.90 -1.07 14.77
CA SER A 67 7.16 -0.04 15.79
C SER A 67 7.41 1.33 15.16
N SER A 68 7.95 1.37 13.94
CA SER A 68 8.19 2.64 13.21
C SER A 68 6.89 3.34 12.82
N MET A 69 5.82 2.56 12.62
CA MET A 69 4.48 3.04 12.30
C MET A 69 3.55 3.08 13.51
N GLY A 70 4.03 2.73 14.70
CA GLY A 70 3.22 2.64 15.92
C GLY A 70 2.11 1.59 15.83
N LEU A 71 2.35 0.50 15.09
CA LEU A 71 1.44 -0.63 14.97
C LEU A 71 1.84 -1.68 16.01
N TRP A 72 0.97 -1.90 16.97
CA TRP A 72 1.19 -2.79 18.10
C TRP A 72 0.38 -4.07 17.92
N SER A 73 0.95 -5.21 18.32
CA SER A 73 0.20 -6.46 18.41
C SER A 73 -0.69 -6.45 19.66
N TRP A 74 -1.78 -7.24 19.64
CA TRP A 74 -2.62 -7.43 20.82
C TRP A 74 -3.15 -8.87 20.92
N LYS A 75 -3.22 -9.38 22.16
CA LYS A 75 -3.68 -10.75 22.46
C LYS A 75 -5.05 -10.76 23.16
N PHE A 76 -5.25 -9.87 24.13
CA PHE A 76 -6.33 -9.98 25.11
C PHE A 76 -7.50 -9.02 24.89
N SER A 77 -7.34 -8.02 24.02
CA SER A 77 -8.37 -7.01 23.80
C SER A 77 -9.22 -7.39 22.59
N PRO A 78 -10.55 -7.56 22.72
CA PRO A 78 -11.44 -7.84 21.61
C PRO A 78 -11.72 -6.57 20.78
N VAL A 79 -10.73 -5.69 20.60
CA VAL A 79 -10.89 -4.44 19.86
C VAL A 79 -11.32 -4.66 18.41
N ASP A 80 -11.05 -5.85 17.87
CA ASP A 80 -11.38 -6.23 16.50
C ASP A 80 -12.70 -7.02 16.40
N HIS A 81 -13.58 -6.97 17.41
CA HIS A 81 -14.91 -7.60 17.34
C HIS A 81 -15.82 -6.82 16.36
N PRO A 82 -16.42 -7.47 15.35
CA PRO A 82 -17.22 -6.78 14.33
C PRO A 82 -18.42 -6.01 14.88
N GLU A 83 -19.02 -6.51 15.95
CA GLU A 83 -20.20 -5.91 16.62
C GLU A 83 -19.82 -5.17 17.92
N GLY A 84 -18.52 -4.92 18.15
CA GLY A 84 -18.05 -4.25 19.36
C GLY A 84 -17.98 -2.72 19.22
N ASP A 85 -17.38 -2.08 20.23
CA ASP A 85 -17.20 -0.62 20.34
C ASP A 85 -16.37 0.01 19.21
N ASN A 86 -15.69 -0.80 18.39
CA ASN A 86 -14.91 -0.35 17.22
C ASN A 86 -15.42 -1.00 15.92
N SER A 87 -16.72 -1.29 15.86
CA SER A 87 -17.38 -1.89 14.69
C SER A 87 -17.15 -1.05 13.42
N ASP A 88 -17.14 0.27 13.54
CA ASP A 88 -16.80 1.23 12.49
C ASP A 88 -15.40 1.01 11.90
N LEU A 89 -14.39 0.80 12.75
CA LEU A 89 -13.03 0.50 12.32
C LEU A 89 -12.95 -0.86 11.64
N MET A 90 -13.72 -1.84 12.12
CA MET A 90 -13.76 -3.17 11.54
C MET A 90 -14.46 -3.22 10.19
N GLU A 91 -15.53 -2.45 10.00
CA GLU A 91 -16.18 -2.28 8.69
C GLU A 91 -15.19 -1.72 7.66
N ARG A 92 -14.50 -0.63 8.01
CA ARG A 92 -13.45 -0.03 7.16
C ARG A 92 -12.30 -0.99 6.87
N TYR A 93 -11.90 -1.80 7.85
CA TYR A 93 -10.94 -2.88 7.64
C TYR A 93 -11.45 -3.88 6.59
N PHE A 94 -12.67 -4.38 6.72
CA PHE A 94 -13.21 -5.37 5.78
C PHE A 94 -13.37 -4.79 4.37
N ASP A 95 -13.81 -3.54 4.25
CA ASP A 95 -13.90 -2.84 2.98
C ASP A 95 -12.52 -2.67 2.33
N SER A 96 -11.52 -2.25 3.11
CA SER A 96 -10.14 -2.14 2.63
C SER A 96 -9.62 -3.49 2.12
N ILE A 97 -9.81 -4.56 2.89
CA ILE A 97 -9.40 -5.91 2.47
C ILE A 97 -10.10 -6.34 1.17
N LYS A 98 -11.38 -6.02 0.99
CA LYS A 98 -12.13 -6.32 -0.23
C LYS A 98 -11.57 -5.56 -1.44
N ILE A 99 -11.23 -4.28 -1.27
CA ILE A 99 -10.61 -3.47 -2.32
C ILE A 99 -9.23 -4.02 -2.67
N LEU A 100 -8.38 -4.26 -1.67
CA LEU A 100 -7.03 -4.79 -1.87
C LEU A 100 -7.03 -6.14 -2.60
N ARG A 101 -7.95 -7.04 -2.24
CA ARG A 101 -8.15 -8.31 -2.97
C ARG A 101 -8.46 -8.06 -4.44
N ARG A 102 -9.43 -7.16 -4.73
CA ARG A 102 -9.76 -6.81 -6.11
C ARG A 102 -8.60 -6.16 -6.86
N MET A 103 -7.72 -5.42 -6.19
CA MET A 103 -6.55 -4.85 -6.83
C MET A 103 -5.50 -5.91 -7.16
N ILE A 104 -5.28 -6.89 -6.28
CA ILE A 104 -4.36 -8.00 -6.53
C ILE A 104 -4.93 -8.93 -7.61
N ASP A 105 -6.20 -9.33 -7.48
CA ASP A 105 -6.88 -10.23 -8.40
C ASP A 105 -7.20 -9.56 -9.76
N GLY A 106 -7.44 -8.25 -9.73
CA GLY A 106 -7.88 -7.43 -10.85
C GLY A 106 -6.77 -6.79 -11.67
N VAL A 107 -5.51 -6.83 -11.20
CA VAL A 107 -4.36 -6.72 -12.10
C VAL A 107 -4.32 -8.02 -12.91
N SER A 108 -5.21 -8.12 -13.90
CA SER A 108 -5.24 -9.27 -14.78
C SER A 108 -3.94 -9.28 -15.57
N ASN A 109 -3.32 -10.44 -15.72
CA ASN A 109 -2.20 -10.61 -16.64
C ASN A 109 -2.55 -10.08 -18.04
N ALA A 110 -3.84 -10.11 -18.43
CA ALA A 110 -4.32 -9.56 -19.69
C ALA A 110 -4.17 -8.03 -19.80
N GLU A 111 -4.41 -7.25 -18.73
CA GLU A 111 -4.16 -5.80 -18.74
C GLU A 111 -2.67 -5.48 -18.75
N ILE A 112 -1.86 -6.23 -17.99
CA ILE A 112 -0.40 -6.12 -18.02
C ILE A 112 0.11 -6.43 -19.44
N ASP A 113 -0.38 -7.48 -20.07
CA ASP A 113 0.06 -7.89 -21.40
C ASP A 113 -0.44 -6.92 -22.48
N ALA A 114 -1.66 -6.38 -22.36
CA ALA A 114 -2.14 -5.30 -23.20
C ALA A 114 -1.27 -4.04 -23.09
N LEU A 115 -0.84 -3.67 -21.87
CA LEU A 115 0.07 -2.56 -21.64
C LEU A 115 1.46 -2.83 -22.23
N LYS A 116 2.02 -4.04 -22.05
CA LYS A 116 3.29 -4.44 -22.67
C LYS A 116 3.22 -4.38 -24.20
N HIS A 117 2.14 -4.87 -24.79
CA HIS A 117 1.92 -4.79 -26.24
C HIS A 117 1.84 -3.33 -26.72
N LYS A 118 1.17 -2.47 -25.95
CA LYS A 118 1.08 -1.03 -26.27
C LYS A 118 2.44 -0.35 -26.17
N VAL A 119 3.23 -0.65 -25.13
CA VAL A 119 4.61 -0.15 -24.98
C VAL A 119 5.48 -0.60 -26.15
N ALA A 120 5.51 -1.89 -26.48
CA ALA A 120 6.29 -2.41 -27.60
C ALA A 120 5.88 -1.77 -28.95
N SER A 121 4.58 -1.52 -29.14
CA SER A 121 4.08 -0.82 -30.33
C SER A 121 4.56 0.63 -30.39
N LEU A 122 4.52 1.35 -29.26
CA LEU A 122 5.01 2.73 -29.18
C LEU A 122 6.53 2.82 -29.36
N GLU A 123 7.29 1.88 -28.80
CA GLU A 123 8.74 1.79 -28.99
C GLU A 123 9.09 1.58 -30.47
N LYS A 124 8.39 0.67 -31.15
CA LYS A 124 8.56 0.46 -32.59
C LYS A 124 8.24 1.72 -33.41
N GLN A 125 7.17 2.43 -33.06
CA GLN A 125 6.80 3.68 -33.72
C GLN A 125 7.86 4.77 -33.49
N ASN A 126 8.37 4.91 -32.27
CA ASN A 126 9.43 5.86 -31.95
C ASN A 126 10.72 5.56 -32.73
N LEU A 127 11.12 4.29 -32.81
CA LEU A 127 12.29 3.90 -33.61
C LEU A 127 12.11 4.22 -35.09
N ALA A 128 10.93 3.97 -35.65
CA ALA A 128 10.64 4.29 -37.05
C ALA A 128 10.67 5.81 -37.31
N LEU A 129 10.10 6.60 -36.40
CA LEU A 129 10.13 8.07 -36.50
C LEU A 129 11.56 8.61 -36.37
N LEU A 130 12.37 8.05 -35.46
CA LEU A 130 13.78 8.42 -35.32
C LEU A 130 14.57 8.14 -36.61
N ASP A 131 14.35 6.99 -37.25
CA ASP A 131 14.99 6.67 -38.52
C ASP A 131 14.57 7.64 -39.63
N GLN A 132 13.28 7.97 -39.72
CA GLN A 132 12.78 8.98 -40.67
C GLN A 132 13.41 10.35 -40.45
N ILE A 133 13.54 10.79 -39.20
CA ILE A 133 14.21 12.05 -38.87
C ILE A 133 15.68 12.02 -39.32
N LEU A 134 16.39 10.93 -39.06
CA LEU A 134 17.79 10.76 -39.48
C LEU A 134 17.94 10.78 -41.01
N GLN A 135 17.02 10.13 -41.73
CA GLN A 135 16.98 10.16 -43.20
C GLN A 135 16.76 11.58 -43.72
N LEU A 136 15.76 12.29 -43.18
CA LEU A 136 15.47 13.68 -43.56
C LEU A 136 16.64 14.62 -43.25
N GLN A 137 17.30 14.46 -42.10
CA GLN A 137 18.50 15.24 -41.76
C GLN A 137 19.65 15.03 -42.75
N LYS A 138 19.84 13.81 -43.26
CA LYS A 138 20.84 13.53 -44.31
C LYS A 138 20.48 14.18 -45.65
N MET A 139 19.20 14.35 -45.93
CA MET A 139 18.70 14.96 -47.17
C MET A 139 18.68 16.49 -47.13
N ILE A 140 18.85 17.11 -45.96
CA ILE A 140 19.04 18.55 -45.83
C ILE A 140 20.54 18.83 -46.02
N PRO A 141 20.99 19.36 -47.18
CA PRO A 141 22.38 19.78 -47.31
C PRO A 141 22.68 20.84 -46.25
N ALA A 142 23.84 20.73 -45.60
CA ALA A 142 24.32 21.74 -44.66
C ALA A 142 24.15 23.12 -45.30
N ARG A 143 23.33 23.98 -44.69
CA ARG A 143 23.16 25.37 -45.16
C ARG A 143 24.55 25.97 -45.29
N SER A 144 25.01 26.14 -46.53
CA SER A 144 26.27 26.83 -46.79
C SER A 144 26.17 28.22 -46.17
N PRO A 145 27.16 28.63 -45.36
CA PRO A 145 27.18 29.97 -44.80
C PRO A 145 27.20 30.95 -45.97
N ARG A 146 26.15 31.78 -46.06
CA ARG A 146 26.09 32.88 -47.04
C ARG A 146 27.23 33.84 -46.72
N ARG A 147 28.14 34.01 -47.69
CA ARG A 147 29.16 35.06 -47.70
C ARG A 147 28.51 36.43 -47.80
#